data_AF-A0A183KPD3-F1
#
_entry.id   AF-A0A183KPD3-F1
#
_cell.length_a   1.000
_cell.length_b   1.000
_cell.length_c   1.000
_cell.angle_alpha   90.00
_cell.angle_beta   90.00
_cell.angle_gamma   90.00
#
_symmetry.space_group_name_H-M   'P 1'
#
loop_
_entity.id
_entity.type
_entity.pdbx_description
1 polymer ?
#
loop_
_entity_poly.entity_id
_entity_poly.type
_entity_poly.pdbx_seq_one_letter_code
_entity_poly.pdbx_strand_id
1 'polypeptide(L)'
;MSVAEKRPVSSKLLSRINEIQKYTDPNFMEDDTLLAQSKIEIILAQRDRIEKIGSDLEKISKLRDCLNHPAFGGYFFSCRNLSILEISTLKQKFEDLRMVHNDQYVMSEKLIADTQALLDTYHNLIRDTSKLFIYWNQRALATGSSVDSSDS
;
A
#
# COMPACT_ATOMS: atom_id res chain seq x y z
N MET A 1 -49.20 -26.16 -66.11
CA MET A 1 -48.23 -26.40 -65.00
C MET A 1 -48.90 -27.22 -63.93
N SER A 2 -48.38 -28.42 -63.69
CA SER A 2 -48.96 -29.42 -62.78
C SER A 2 -48.90 -28.95 -61.32
N VAL A 3 -49.88 -29.33 -60.49
CA VAL A 3 -49.92 -29.04 -59.05
C VAL A 3 -48.65 -29.52 -58.32
N ALA A 4 -47.98 -30.54 -58.86
CA ALA A 4 -46.72 -31.08 -58.36
C ALA A 4 -45.52 -30.14 -58.57
N GLU A 5 -45.51 -29.32 -59.64
CA GLU A 5 -44.45 -28.33 -59.89
C GLU A 5 -44.63 -27.07 -59.03
N LYS A 6 -45.87 -26.75 -58.64
CA LYS A 6 -46.17 -25.56 -57.82
C LYS A 6 -45.76 -25.74 -56.36
N ARG A 7 -45.86 -26.93 -55.78
CA ARG A 7 -45.52 -27.20 -54.37
C ARG A 7 -44.07 -26.87 -53.98
N PRO A 8 -43.02 -27.30 -54.70
CA PRO A 8 -41.64 -26.99 -54.32
C PRO A 8 -41.33 -25.49 -54.46
N VAL A 9 -41.91 -24.83 -55.46
CA VAL A 9 -41.77 -23.37 -55.65
C VAL A 9 -42.46 -22.60 -54.52
N SER A 10 -43.66 -23.04 -54.12
CA SER A 10 -44.41 -22.46 -53.00
C SER A 10 -43.65 -22.60 -51.68
N SER A 11 -43.08 -23.79 -51.42
CA SER A 11 -42.26 -24.04 -50.23
C SER A 11 -41.01 -23.16 -50.19
N LYS A 12 -40.33 -22.96 -51.33
CA LYS A 12 -39.13 -22.13 -51.45
C LYS A 12 -39.43 -20.63 -51.34
N LEU A 13 -40.62 -20.19 -51.76
CA LEU A 13 -41.10 -18.82 -51.56
C LEU A 13 -41.51 -18.57 -50.12
N LEU A 14 -42.24 -19.50 -49.49
CA LEU A 14 -42.64 -19.41 -48.09
C LEU A 14 -41.43 -19.42 -47.15
N SER A 15 -40.38 -20.20 -47.46
CA SER A 15 -39.15 -20.20 -46.66
C SER A 15 -38.34 -18.91 -46.78
N ARG A 16 -38.49 -18.17 -47.88
CA ARG A 16 -37.81 -16.88 -48.13
C ARG A 16 -38.70 -15.67 -47.86
N ILE A 17 -39.95 -15.86 -47.43
CA ILE A 17 -40.91 -14.78 -47.29
C ILE A 17 -40.44 -13.75 -46.24
N ASN A 18 -39.79 -14.22 -45.17
CA ASN A 18 -39.20 -13.37 -44.15
C ASN A 18 -37.99 -12.58 -44.66
N GLU A 19 -37.19 -13.14 -45.58
CA GLU A 19 -36.09 -12.40 -46.20
C GLU A 19 -36.64 -11.35 -47.15
N ILE A 20 -37.58 -11.73 -48.02
CA ILE A 20 -38.23 -10.82 -48.97
C ILE A 20 -38.90 -9.66 -48.23
N GLN A 21 -39.59 -9.93 -47.11
CA GLN A 21 -40.25 -8.92 -46.30
C GLN A 21 -39.27 -7.89 -45.71
N LYS A 22 -38.01 -8.27 -45.44
CA LYS A 22 -36.97 -7.31 -45.04
C LYS A 22 -36.63 -6.34 -46.15
N TYR A 23 -36.50 -6.81 -47.40
CA TYR A 23 -36.23 -5.96 -48.55
C TYR A 23 -37.47 -5.17 -49.04
N THR A 24 -38.67 -5.49 -48.55
CA THR A 24 -39.90 -4.73 -48.80
C THR A 24 -39.98 -3.48 -47.92
N ASP A 25 -39.24 -3.43 -46.80
CA ASP A 25 -39.11 -2.24 -45.99
C ASP A 25 -38.13 -1.27 -46.69
N PRO A 26 -38.60 -0.10 -47.16
CA PRO A 26 -37.76 0.86 -47.89
C PRO A 26 -36.61 1.42 -47.05
N ASN A 27 -36.69 1.36 -45.72
CA ASN A 27 -35.66 1.86 -44.82
C ASN A 27 -34.65 0.77 -44.39
N PHE A 28 -34.91 -0.50 -44.70
CA PHE A 28 -34.07 -1.63 -44.25
C PHE A 28 -32.62 -1.53 -44.73
N MET A 29 -32.40 -0.93 -45.91
CA MET A 29 -31.05 -0.70 -46.43
C MET A 29 -30.46 0.62 -45.95
N GLU A 30 -31.27 1.63 -45.64
CA GLU A 30 -30.78 2.96 -45.28
C GLU A 30 -30.22 3.01 -43.85
N ASP A 31 -30.77 2.22 -42.92
CA ASP A 31 -30.33 2.20 -41.52
C ASP A 31 -28.95 1.54 -41.31
N ASP A 32 -28.60 0.55 -42.13
CA ASP A 32 -27.32 -0.19 -42.02
C ASP A 32 -26.23 0.33 -42.97
N THR A 33 -26.59 1.05 -44.04
CA THR A 33 -25.64 1.50 -45.07
C THR A 33 -25.27 2.98 -44.96
N LEU A 34 -24.41 3.30 -44.00
CA LEU A 34 -23.72 4.58 -44.02
C LEU A 34 -22.80 4.68 -45.26
N LEU A 35 -23.04 5.70 -46.09
CA LEU A 35 -22.18 6.05 -47.22
C LEU A 35 -20.73 6.28 -46.75
N ALA A 36 -19.77 5.88 -47.57
CA ALA A 36 -18.34 6.00 -47.23
C ALA A 36 -17.94 7.45 -46.92
N GLN A 37 -18.52 8.44 -47.61
CA GLN A 37 -18.32 9.86 -47.35
C GLN A 37 -18.83 10.27 -45.96
N SER A 38 -20.04 9.85 -45.59
CA SER A 38 -20.61 10.14 -44.27
C SER A 38 -19.79 9.51 -43.14
N LYS A 39 -19.21 8.32 -43.35
CA LYS A 39 -18.28 7.70 -42.39
C LYS A 39 -17.02 8.55 -42.18
N ILE A 40 -16.45 9.08 -43.26
CA ILE A 40 -15.26 9.95 -43.20
C ILE A 40 -15.59 11.25 -42.44
N GLU A 41 -16.73 11.87 -42.74
CA GLU A 41 -17.17 13.08 -42.05
C GLU A 41 -17.40 12.85 -40.55
N ILE A 42 -18.02 11.72 -40.17
CA ILE A 42 -18.21 11.34 -38.76
C ILE A 42 -16.86 11.14 -38.06
N ILE A 43 -15.88 10.47 -38.70
CA ILE A 43 -14.54 10.26 -38.14
C ILE A 43 -13.83 11.60 -37.94
N LEU A 44 -13.88 12.49 -38.94
CA LEU A 44 -13.25 13.80 -38.85
C LEU A 44 -13.91 14.68 -37.79
N ALA A 45 -15.24 14.65 -37.68
CA ALA A 45 -15.98 15.36 -36.64
C ALA A 45 -15.67 14.86 -35.23
N GLN A 46 -15.30 13.59 -35.08
CA GLN A 46 -14.95 12.97 -33.79
C GLN A 46 -13.45 12.84 -33.53
N ARG A 47 -12.59 13.35 -34.42
CA ARG A 47 -11.13 13.16 -34.37
C ARG A 47 -10.55 13.44 -32.98
N ASP A 48 -10.81 14.63 -32.43
CA ASP A 48 -10.25 15.05 -31.15
C ASP A 48 -10.75 14.18 -29.98
N ARG A 49 -11.99 13.68 -30.07
CA ARG A 49 -12.56 12.77 -29.08
C ARG A 49 -11.90 11.39 -29.15
N ILE A 50 -11.65 10.88 -30.36
CA ILE A 50 -10.96 9.61 -30.59
C ILE A 50 -9.52 9.69 -30.07
N GLU A 51 -8.80 10.77 -30.36
CA GLU A 51 -7.43 10.99 -29.88
C GLU A 51 -7.38 11.07 -28.34
N LYS A 52 -8.31 11.79 -27.73
CA LYS A 52 -8.39 11.89 -26.26
C LYS A 52 -8.66 10.52 -25.61
N ILE A 53 -9.63 9.76 -26.13
CA ILE A 53 -9.93 8.41 -25.63
C ILE A 53 -8.72 7.49 -25.81
N GLY A 54 -8.03 7.57 -26.95
CA GLY A 54 -6.80 6.82 -27.19
C GLY A 54 -5.71 7.12 -26.17
N SER A 55 -5.46 8.40 -25.88
CA SER A 55 -4.49 8.82 -24.86
C SER A 55 -4.87 8.32 -23.45
N ASP A 56 -6.15 8.42 -23.09
CA ASP A 56 -6.61 7.98 -21.77
C ASP A 56 -6.55 6.44 -21.63
N LEU A 57 -6.86 5.69 -22.69
CA LEU A 57 -6.68 4.24 -22.74
C LEU A 57 -5.20 3.84 -22.64
N GLU A 58 -4.29 4.59 -23.25
CA GLU A 58 -2.86 4.35 -23.13
C GLU A 58 -2.37 4.56 -21.69
N LYS A 59 -2.84 5.62 -21.00
CA LYS A 59 -2.55 5.85 -19.57
C LYS A 59 -3.08 4.71 -18.70
N ILE A 60 -4.31 4.25 -18.96
CA ILE A 60 -4.90 3.10 -18.25
C ILE A 60 -4.09 1.82 -18.50
N SER A 61 -3.64 1.60 -19.74
CA SER A 61 -2.78 0.48 -20.09
C SER A 61 -1.44 0.51 -19.33
N LYS A 62 -0.84 1.69 -19.16
CA LYS A 62 0.38 1.84 -18.34
C LYS A 62 0.13 1.54 -16.86
N LEU A 63 -1.02 1.96 -16.33
CA LEU A 63 -1.41 1.67 -14.94
C LEU A 63 -1.64 0.18 -14.69
N ARG A 64 -2.19 -0.55 -15.67
CA ARG A 64 -2.35 -2.01 -15.59
C ARG A 64 -1.01 -2.69 -15.31
N ASP A 65 0.07 -2.24 -15.93
CA ASP A 65 1.39 -2.85 -15.76
C ASP A 65 1.97 -2.57 -14.36
N CYS A 66 1.69 -1.40 -13.77
CA CYS A 66 2.01 -1.11 -12.36
C CYS A 66 1.20 -1.94 -11.36
N LEU A 67 -0.09 -2.14 -11.64
CA LEU A 67 -0.98 -2.93 -10.78
C LEU A 67 -0.67 -4.44 -10.84
N ASN A 68 -0.07 -4.91 -11.94
CA ASN A 68 0.41 -6.28 -12.11
C ASN A 68 1.84 -6.49 -11.64
N HIS A 69 2.52 -5.45 -11.13
CA HIS A 69 3.88 -5.58 -10.62
C HIS A 69 3.90 -6.59 -9.47
N PRO A 70 4.83 -7.56 -9.40
CA PRO A 70 4.82 -8.64 -8.40
C PRO A 70 4.80 -8.15 -6.93
N ALA A 71 5.24 -6.92 -6.65
CA ALA A 71 5.11 -6.29 -5.33
C ALA A 71 3.69 -5.80 -4.97
N PHE A 72 2.80 -5.59 -5.95
CA PHE A 72 1.42 -5.08 -5.81
C PHE A 72 0.35 -5.99 -6.43
N GLY A 73 0.73 -6.90 -7.33
CA GLY A 73 -0.09 -7.78 -8.16
C GLY A 73 -0.69 -8.97 -7.41
N GLY A 74 -1.16 -8.72 -6.19
CA GLY A 74 -1.80 -9.70 -5.31
C GLY A 74 -3.33 -9.57 -5.22
N TYR A 75 -3.99 -8.72 -6.02
CA TYR A 75 -5.37 -8.35 -5.70
C TYR A 75 -6.50 -8.73 -6.66
N PHE A 76 -6.29 -9.30 -7.86
CA PHE A 76 -7.48 -9.54 -8.68
C PHE A 76 -7.65 -10.86 -9.47
N PHE A 77 -6.64 -11.48 -10.12
CA PHE A 77 -7.03 -12.57 -11.05
C PHE A 77 -6.20 -13.85 -11.22
N SER A 78 -5.03 -14.07 -10.58
CA SER A 78 -4.23 -15.25 -10.98
C SER A 78 -3.56 -16.13 -9.92
N CYS A 79 -3.40 -15.75 -8.66
CA CYS A 79 -2.67 -16.63 -7.71
C CYS A 79 -3.27 -16.60 -6.31
N ARG A 80 -4.30 -17.42 -6.08
CA ARG A 80 -5.02 -17.53 -4.81
C ARG A 80 -4.19 -18.14 -3.66
N ASN A 81 -2.96 -18.62 -3.88
CA ASN A 81 -2.19 -19.35 -2.86
C ASN A 81 -0.72 -18.92 -2.61
N LEU A 82 -0.10 -18.05 -3.42
CA LEU A 82 1.36 -17.81 -3.30
C LEU A 82 1.71 -16.37 -2.85
N SER A 83 1.04 -15.34 -3.36
CA SER A 83 1.39 -13.93 -3.09
C SER A 83 0.84 -13.37 -1.77
N ILE A 84 -0.19 -14.00 -1.19
CA ILE A 84 -0.69 -13.66 0.15
C ILE A 84 0.35 -14.03 1.22
N LEU A 85 1.20 -15.03 0.95
CA LEU A 85 2.20 -15.52 1.89
C LEU A 85 3.34 -14.52 2.11
N GLU A 86 3.81 -13.79 1.09
CA GLU A 86 4.99 -12.91 1.23
C GLU A 86 4.67 -11.58 1.94
N ILE A 87 3.53 -10.96 1.65
CA ILE A 87 3.10 -9.74 2.35
C ILE A 87 2.65 -10.07 3.78
N SER A 88 1.96 -11.19 3.99
CA SER A 88 1.58 -11.62 5.34
C SER A 88 2.80 -12.01 6.17
N THR A 89 3.79 -12.68 5.60
CA THR A 89 5.05 -12.99 6.31
C THR A 89 5.86 -11.73 6.61
N LEU A 90 5.92 -10.76 5.70
CA LEU A 90 6.58 -9.48 5.98
C LEU A 90 5.85 -8.70 7.08
N LYS A 91 4.51 -8.69 7.04
CA LYS A 91 3.68 -8.09 8.09
C LYS A 91 3.91 -8.76 9.45
N GLN A 92 4.01 -10.09 9.47
CA GLN A 92 4.30 -10.84 10.69
C GLN A 92 5.68 -10.49 11.24
N LYS A 93 6.72 -10.47 10.38
CA LYS A 93 8.07 -10.08 10.80
C LYS A 93 8.13 -8.66 11.35
N PHE A 94 7.36 -7.74 10.76
CA PHE A 94 7.27 -6.37 11.24
C PHE A 94 6.59 -6.28 12.61
N GLU A 95 5.55 -7.09 12.83
CA GLU A 95 4.89 -7.18 14.12
C GLU A 95 5.80 -7.78 15.20
N ASP A 96 6.51 -8.85 14.86
CA ASP A 96 7.49 -9.48 15.76
C ASP A 96 8.61 -8.48 16.14
N LEU A 97 9.12 -7.72 15.16
CA LEU A 97 10.13 -6.69 15.40
C LEU A 97 9.59 -5.55 16.28
N ARG A 98 8.33 -5.16 16.09
CA ARG A 98 7.66 -4.13 16.89
C ARG A 98 7.58 -4.54 18.35
N MET A 99 7.24 -5.79 18.63
CA MET A 99 7.19 -6.33 19.99
C MET A 99 8.57 -6.31 20.66
N VAL A 100 9.61 -6.81 19.97
CA VAL A 100 10.99 -6.81 20.49
C VAL A 100 11.49 -5.39 20.75
N HIS A 101 11.22 -4.45 19.85
CA HIS A 101 11.61 -3.06 20.03
C HIS A 101 10.95 -2.43 21.26
N ASN A 102 9.67 -2.73 21.51
CA ASN A 102 8.97 -2.24 22.69
C ASN A 102 9.57 -2.80 23.98
N ASP A 103 9.91 -4.09 24.01
CA ASP A 103 10.57 -4.71 25.16
C ASP A 103 11.96 -4.12 25.41
N GLN A 104 12.73 -3.87 24.35
CA GLN A 104 14.02 -3.19 24.44
C GLN A 104 13.89 -1.77 24.99
N TYR A 105 12.86 -1.03 24.58
CA TYR A 105 12.60 0.31 25.07
C TYR A 105 12.30 0.31 26.57
N VAL A 106 11.39 -0.56 27.02
CA VAL A 106 11.06 -0.70 28.45
C VAL A 106 12.27 -1.12 29.28
N MET A 107 13.07 -2.07 28.78
CA MET A 107 14.28 -2.51 29.45
C MET A 107 15.34 -1.40 29.53
N SER A 108 15.48 -0.58 28.47
CA SER A 108 16.37 0.56 28.44
C SER A 108 15.96 1.63 29.46
N GLU A 109 14.68 1.96 29.56
CA GLU A 109 14.20 2.94 30.56
C GLU A 109 14.48 2.46 31.99
N LYS A 110 14.24 1.16 32.26
CA LYS A 110 14.57 0.59 33.56
C LYS A 110 16.07 0.67 33.87
N LEU A 111 16.92 0.32 32.90
CA LEU A 111 18.37 0.38 33.09
C LEU A 111 18.86 1.81 33.36
N ILE A 112 18.28 2.80 32.67
CA ILE A 112 18.58 4.22 32.91
C ILE A 112 18.18 4.60 34.34
N ALA A 113 16.98 4.23 34.79
CA ALA A 113 16.51 4.51 36.14
C ALA A 113 17.40 3.86 37.23
N ASP A 114 17.75 2.59 37.04
CA ASP A 114 18.61 1.84 37.98
C ASP A 114 20.03 2.46 38.04
N THR A 115 20.56 2.90 36.90
CA THR A 115 21.87 3.55 36.82
C THR A 115 21.84 4.92 37.52
N GLN A 116 20.78 5.69 37.33
CA GLN A 116 20.61 6.98 38.00
C GLN A 116 20.54 6.81 39.53
N ALA A 117 19.75 5.84 40.00
CA ALA A 117 19.67 5.52 41.43
C ALA A 117 21.01 5.07 42.02
N LEU A 118 21.78 4.29 41.27
CA LEU A 118 23.13 3.88 41.67
C LEU A 118 24.09 5.08 41.74
N LEU A 119 23.99 6.00 40.79
CA LEU A 119 24.81 7.21 40.79
C LEU A 119 24.48 8.12 41.97
N ASP A 120 23.20 8.27 42.30
CA ASP A 120 22.74 9.07 43.43
C ASP A 120 23.19 8.48 44.77
N THR A 121 23.11 7.15 44.92
CA THR A 121 23.61 6.46 46.12
C THR A 121 25.12 6.60 46.26
N TYR A 122 25.88 6.43 45.17
CA TYR A 122 27.32 6.66 45.17
C TYR A 122 27.68 8.10 45.54
N HIS A 123 27.00 9.08 44.94
CA HIS A 123 27.21 10.50 45.24
C HIS A 123 26.98 10.81 46.73
N ASN A 124 25.88 10.30 47.31
CA ASN A 124 25.58 10.48 48.72
C ASN A 124 26.65 9.85 49.61
N LEU A 125 27.11 8.63 49.29
CA LEU A 125 28.15 7.95 50.04
C LEU A 125 29.46 8.75 50.05
N ILE A 126 29.93 9.20 48.88
CA ILE A 126 31.15 10.03 48.77
C ILE A 126 31.00 11.33 49.56
N ARG A 127 29.83 11.98 49.47
CA ARG A 127 29.55 13.21 50.22
C ARG A 127 29.64 12.99 51.73
N ASP A 128 29.03 11.92 52.24
CA ASP A 128 28.96 11.65 53.67
C ASP A 128 30.31 11.16 54.22
N THR A 129 31.04 10.34 53.45
CA THR A 129 32.43 9.98 53.75
C THR A 129 33.34 11.21 53.79
N SER A 130 33.21 12.13 52.83
CA SER A 130 34.00 13.37 52.80
C SER A 130 33.73 14.25 54.01
N LYS A 131 32.47 14.40 54.43
CA LYS A 131 32.10 15.11 55.67
C LYS A 131 32.75 14.46 56.90
N LEU A 132 32.75 13.14 56.98
CA LEU A 132 33.37 12.41 58.10
C LEU A 132 34.88 12.68 58.17
N PHE A 133 35.57 12.65 57.03
CA PHE A 133 37.00 12.99 56.98
C PHE A 133 37.28 14.43 57.40
N ILE A 134 36.48 15.39 56.93
CA ILE A 134 36.62 16.80 57.35
C ILE A 134 36.39 16.93 58.86
N TYR A 135 35.36 16.29 59.40
CA TYR A 135 35.06 16.30 60.83
C TYR A 135 36.21 15.71 61.66
N TRP A 136 36.75 14.56 61.26
CA TRP A 136 37.91 13.97 61.93
C TRP A 136 39.15 14.86 61.86
N ASN A 137 39.41 15.50 60.72
CA ASN A 137 40.52 16.43 60.57
C ASN A 137 40.36 17.64 61.51
N GLN A 138 39.17 18.25 61.57
CA GLN A 138 38.88 19.35 62.49
C GLN A 138 39.06 18.94 63.95
N ARG A 139 38.59 17.75 64.32
CA ARG A 139 38.74 17.21 65.67
C ARG A 139 40.22 16.97 66.02
N ALA A 140 40.99 16.37 65.12
CA ALA A 140 42.41 16.12 65.31
C ALA A 140 43.20 17.43 65.52
N LEU A 141 42.90 18.46 64.72
CA LEU A 141 43.48 19.80 64.86
C LEU A 141 43.13 20.45 66.19
N ALA A 142 41.87 20.37 66.64
CA ALA A 142 41.44 20.92 67.93
C ALA A 142 42.12 20.23 69.12
N THR A 143 42.33 18.91 69.06
CA THR A 143 43.11 18.19 70.08
C THR A 143 44.61 18.50 70.01
N GLY A 144 45.17 18.77 68.82
CA GLY A 144 46.56 19.19 68.67
C GLY A 144 46.83 20.59 69.26
N SER A 145 45.95 21.56 68.99
CA SER A 145 46.07 22.92 69.55
C SER A 145 45.85 22.99 71.07
N SER A 146 45.10 22.03 71.64
CA SER A 146 44.92 21.90 73.10
C SER A 146 46.17 21.39 73.81
N VAL A 147 47.02 20.62 73.13
CA VAL A 147 48.26 20.09 73.71
C VAL A 147 49.34 21.18 73.71
N ASP A 148 49.47 21.94 72.62
CA ASP A 148 50.47 23.03 72.52
C ASP A 148 50.20 24.23 73.45
N SER A 149 48.96 24.41 73.92
CA SER A 149 48.58 25.50 74.85
C SER A 149 48.70 25.12 76.34
N SER A 150 49.01 23.86 76.65
CA SER A 150 49.23 23.38 78.03
C SER A 150 50.72 23.35 78.42
N ASP A 151 51.63 23.55 77.46
CA ASP A 151 53.10 23.52 77.64
C ASP A 151 53.77 24.92 77.56
N SER A 152 53.02 26.02 77.76
CA SER A 152 53.56 27.39 77.89
C SER A 152 53.25 28.01 79.26
#